data_AF-A0A484YYX6-F1
#
_entry.id   AF-A0A484YYX6-F1
#
_cell.length_a   1.000
_cell.length_b   1.000
_cell.length_c   1.000
_cell.angle_alpha   90.00
_cell.angle_beta   90.00
_cell.angle_gamma   90.00
#
_symmetry.space_group_name_H-M   'P 1'
#
loop_
_entity.id
_entity.type
_entity.pdbx_description
1 polymer ?
#
loop_
_entity_poly.entity_id
_entity_poly.type
_entity_poly.pdbx_seq_one_letter_code
_entity_poly.pdbx_strand_id
1 'polypeptide(L)'
;MPINDKTPRPQEFAAVDLGSNSFHMVIAREVDGAMQIIGRLKQRVHLADGLDANSMLSEEAMERGLNCLSLFAERLQGFSPSSVCIVGTHTLRQALNAPEFLKRAEKVIPYPIEIISGNEEARLIFMGVEHTQPEKGRKLVIDIGGGSTELVIGEELRAASGGEPPHGLRQLRADVLPGRNHHPREFPARAHGCGTKTGKSGLAVPYSGLERGAGCLGFDQGRT
;
A
#
# COMPACT_ATOMS: atom_id res chain seq x y z
N MET A 1 35.49 -7.96 25.27
CA MET A 1 34.68 -6.74 25.41
C MET A 1 33.23 -7.18 25.57
N PRO A 2 32.52 -6.83 26.65
CA PRO A 2 31.11 -7.18 26.77
C PRO A 2 30.33 -6.43 25.68
N ILE A 3 29.59 -7.18 24.86
CA ILE A 3 28.63 -6.61 23.91
C ILE A 3 27.53 -5.98 24.78
N ASN A 4 27.51 -4.66 24.84
CA ASN A 4 26.52 -3.92 25.61
C ASN A 4 25.15 -4.07 24.92
N ASP A 5 24.32 -4.95 25.46
CA ASP A 5 22.97 -5.35 24.98
C ASP A 5 21.91 -4.22 25.09
N LYS A 6 22.35 -2.96 25.21
CA LYS A 6 21.52 -1.77 25.48
C LYS A 6 21.41 -0.81 24.29
N THR A 7 21.80 -1.22 23.09
CA THR A 7 21.39 -0.47 21.90
C THR A 7 19.93 -0.81 21.61
N PRO A 8 19.01 0.18 21.56
CA PRO A 8 17.65 -0.07 21.13
C PRO A 8 17.71 -0.77 19.79
N ARG A 9 17.07 -1.95 19.66
CA ARG A 9 16.94 -2.58 18.35
C ARG A 9 16.19 -1.61 17.44
N PRO A 10 16.62 -1.42 16.19
CA PRO A 10 15.89 -0.61 15.22
C PRO A 10 14.42 -1.00 15.23
N GLN A 11 13.52 0.00 15.30
CA GLN A 11 12.09 -0.28 15.29
C GLN A 11 11.71 -0.85 13.92
N GLU A 12 11.16 -2.06 13.90
CA GLU A 12 10.69 -2.73 12.69
C GLU A 12 9.19 -2.56 12.53
N PHE A 13 8.78 -2.25 11.30
CA PHE A 13 7.41 -2.04 10.89
C PHE A 13 7.06 -2.98 9.73
N ALA A 14 5.81 -3.42 9.69
CA ALA A 14 5.29 -4.22 8.59
C ALA A 14 3.97 -3.63 8.06
N ALA A 15 3.86 -3.61 6.74
CA ALA A 15 2.63 -3.30 6.03
C ALA A 15 2.22 -4.50 5.19
N VAL A 16 0.98 -4.93 5.34
CA VAL A 16 0.37 -6.03 4.58
C VAL A 16 -0.84 -5.51 3.83
N ASP A 17 -0.93 -5.85 2.55
CA ASP A 17 -2.03 -5.49 1.68
C ASP A 17 -2.68 -6.75 1.12
N LEU A 18 -3.97 -6.89 1.37
CA LEU A 18 -4.81 -7.98 0.91
C LEU A 18 -5.54 -7.54 -0.35
N GLY A 19 -4.82 -7.57 -1.47
CA GLY A 19 -5.30 -7.20 -2.79
C GLY A 19 -6.12 -8.27 -3.50
N SER A 20 -6.74 -7.87 -4.62
CA SER A 20 -7.56 -8.74 -5.47
C SER A 20 -6.80 -9.93 -6.07
N ASN A 21 -5.60 -9.67 -6.62
CA ASN A 21 -4.82 -10.69 -7.33
C ASN A 21 -3.74 -11.32 -6.44
N SER A 22 -3.16 -10.53 -5.53
CA SER A 22 -2.02 -10.93 -4.74
C SER A 22 -2.06 -10.26 -3.38
N PHE A 23 -1.55 -10.98 -2.38
CA PHE A 23 -1.24 -10.41 -1.07
C PHE A 23 0.23 -10.01 -1.06
N HIS A 24 0.51 -8.89 -0.43
CA HIS A 24 1.84 -8.30 -0.38
C HIS A 24 2.18 -7.95 1.06
N MET A 25 3.44 -8.11 1.42
CA MET A 25 3.98 -7.70 2.71
C MET A 25 5.31 -6.98 2.50
N VAL A 26 5.47 -5.83 3.13
CA VAL A 26 6.73 -5.09 3.19
C VAL A 26 7.12 -4.93 4.64
N ILE A 27 8.37 -5.27 4.95
CA ILE A 27 8.97 -5.08 6.26
C ILE A 27 10.07 -4.04 6.11
N ALA A 28 10.02 -3.02 6.95
CA ALA A 28 11.00 -1.96 7.00
C ALA A 28 11.48 -1.76 8.44
N ARG A 29 12.68 -1.18 8.58
CA ARG A 29 13.21 -0.74 9.87
C ARG A 29 13.61 0.72 9.78
N GLU A 30 13.50 1.42 10.89
CA GLU A 30 14.03 2.78 10.99
C GLU A 30 15.48 2.76 11.46
N VAL A 31 16.38 3.38 10.69
CA VAL A 31 17.80 3.57 11.05
C VAL A 31 18.13 5.03 10.83
N ASP A 32 18.56 5.73 11.89
CA ASP A 32 18.94 7.15 11.85
C ASP A 32 17.88 8.07 11.21
N GLY A 33 16.59 7.82 11.49
CA GLY A 33 15.47 8.58 10.94
C GLY A 33 15.13 8.26 9.47
N ALA A 34 15.75 7.24 8.89
CA ALA A 34 15.49 6.76 7.54
C ALA A 34 14.86 5.36 7.55
N MET A 35 13.82 5.20 6.74
CA MET A 35 13.18 3.89 6.53
C MET A 35 14.00 3.04 5.56
N GLN A 36 14.43 1.87 6.01
CA GLN A 36 15.10 0.86 5.21
C GLN A 36 14.22 -0.37 5.05
N ILE A 37 13.90 -0.74 3.81
CA ILE A 37 13.16 -1.97 3.54
C ILE A 37 14.09 -3.17 3.73
N ILE A 38 13.68 -4.12 4.57
CA ILE A 38 14.45 -5.32 4.93
C ILE A 38 13.77 -6.61 4.47
N GLY A 39 12.51 -6.56 4.04
CA GLY A 39 11.79 -7.70 3.52
C GLY A 39 10.66 -7.31 2.59
N ARG A 40 10.46 -8.13 1.56
CA ARG A 40 9.26 -8.10 0.71
C ARG A 40 8.80 -9.52 0.48
N LEU A 41 7.50 -9.75 0.64
CA LEU A 41 6.86 -10.99 0.24
C LEU A 41 5.65 -10.65 -0.63
N LYS A 42 5.41 -11.48 -1.63
CA LYS A 42 4.26 -11.39 -2.52
C LYS A 42 3.77 -12.80 -2.81
N GLN A 43 2.48 -13.02 -2.63
CA GLN A 43 1.84 -14.29 -2.92
C GLN A 43 0.63 -14.06 -3.80
N ARG A 44 0.55 -14.80 -4.90
CA ARG A 44 -0.61 -14.76 -5.82
C ARG A 44 -1.75 -15.58 -5.23
N VAL A 45 -2.62 -14.92 -4.48
CA VAL A 45 -3.77 -15.54 -3.80
C VAL A 45 -4.97 -15.67 -4.74
N HIS A 46 -5.11 -14.76 -5.72
CA HIS A 46 -6.24 -14.76 -6.63
C HIS A 46 -7.58 -14.71 -5.87
N LEU A 47 -7.70 -13.75 -4.94
CA LEU A 47 -8.87 -13.64 -4.07
C LEU A 47 -10.10 -13.21 -4.88
N ALA A 48 -9.92 -12.30 -5.85
CA ALA A 48 -10.99 -11.84 -6.74
C ALA A 48 -11.57 -12.94 -7.62
N ASP A 49 -10.76 -13.92 -8.04
CA ASP A 49 -11.21 -15.04 -8.86
C ASP A 49 -12.25 -15.91 -8.13
N GLY A 50 -12.27 -15.84 -6.80
CA GLY A 50 -13.28 -16.51 -5.97
C GLY A 50 -14.51 -15.68 -5.66
N LEU A 51 -14.60 -14.42 -6.11
CA LEU A 51 -15.76 -13.57 -5.87
C LEU A 51 -16.81 -13.83 -6.96
N ASP A 52 -17.97 -14.36 -6.58
CA ASP A 52 -19.03 -14.69 -7.52
C ASP A 52 -19.95 -13.49 -7.86
N ALA A 53 -20.94 -13.72 -8.72
CA ALA A 53 -21.90 -12.70 -9.14
C ALA A 53 -22.81 -12.19 -8.00
N ASN A 54 -22.89 -12.91 -6.87
CA ASN A 54 -23.61 -12.51 -5.67
C ASN A 54 -22.68 -11.81 -4.66
N SER A 55 -21.45 -11.47 -5.07
CA SER A 55 -20.43 -10.91 -4.20
C SER A 55 -20.07 -11.80 -3.01
N MET A 56 -20.07 -13.12 -3.21
CA MET A 56 -19.66 -14.09 -2.21
C MET A 56 -18.29 -14.65 -2.56
N LEU A 57 -17.37 -14.67 -1.59
CA LEU A 57 -16.11 -15.38 -1.71
C LEU A 57 -16.35 -16.88 -1.60
N SER A 58 -15.86 -17.63 -2.59
CA SER A 58 -15.76 -19.07 -2.56
C SER A 58 -14.87 -19.56 -1.41
N GLU A 59 -15.17 -20.74 -0.89
CA GLU A 59 -14.37 -21.39 0.15
C GLU A 59 -12.91 -21.55 -0.27
N GLU A 60 -12.67 -21.97 -1.52
CA GLU A 60 -11.33 -22.18 -2.04
C GLU A 60 -10.48 -20.89 -2.02
N ALA A 61 -11.07 -19.74 -2.38
CA ALA A 61 -10.36 -18.46 -2.33
C ALA A 61 -10.08 -18.01 -0.89
N MET A 62 -11.02 -18.25 0.03
CA MET A 62 -10.79 -17.99 1.46
C MET A 62 -9.66 -18.86 2.01
N GLU A 63 -9.62 -20.16 1.69
CA GLU A 63 -8.55 -21.06 2.11
C GLU A 63 -7.18 -20.63 1.57
N ARG A 64 -7.09 -20.26 0.28
CA ARG A 64 -5.84 -19.71 -0.30
C ARG A 64 -5.39 -18.45 0.44
N GLY A 65 -6.33 -17.54 0.75
CA GLY A 65 -6.04 -16.32 1.50
C GLY A 65 -5.55 -16.59 2.91
N LEU A 66 -6.19 -17.50 3.63
CA LEU A 66 -5.81 -17.87 5.00
C LEU A 66 -4.46 -18.57 5.04
N ASN A 67 -4.18 -19.48 4.10
CA ASN A 67 -2.87 -20.13 3.98
C ASN A 67 -1.76 -19.09 3.75
N CYS A 68 -2.01 -18.07 2.94
CA CYS A 68 -1.07 -16.96 2.76
C CYS A 68 -0.88 -16.15 4.06
N LEU A 69 -1.95 -15.87 4.80
CA LEU A 69 -1.87 -15.16 6.08
C LEU A 69 -1.10 -15.94 7.13
N SER A 70 -1.17 -17.28 7.14
CA SER A 70 -0.33 -18.12 8.00
C SER A 70 1.16 -17.89 7.75
N LEU A 71 1.56 -17.87 6.48
CA LEU A 71 2.96 -17.60 6.09
C LEU A 71 3.41 -16.19 6.49
N PHE A 72 2.52 -15.21 6.40
CA PHE A 72 2.81 -13.85 6.86
C PHE A 72 2.92 -13.79 8.39
N ALA A 73 2.04 -14.49 9.11
CA ALA A 73 2.09 -14.56 10.57
C ALA A 73 3.42 -15.15 11.08
N GLU A 74 3.93 -16.20 10.42
CA GLU A 74 5.26 -16.76 10.72
C GLU A 74 6.37 -15.70 10.55
N ARG A 75 6.30 -14.91 9.47
CA ARG A 75 7.32 -13.89 9.19
C ARG A 75 7.25 -12.68 10.13
N LEU A 76 6.07 -12.41 10.67
CA LEU A 76 5.79 -11.33 11.61
C LEU A 76 5.94 -11.73 13.08
N GLN A 77 6.38 -12.96 13.36
CA GLN A 77 6.59 -13.41 14.73
C GLN A 77 7.53 -12.46 15.50
N GLY A 78 7.06 -11.95 16.64
CA GLY A 78 7.79 -11.01 17.48
C GLY A 78 7.52 -9.53 17.19
N PHE A 79 6.71 -9.19 16.16
CA PHE A 79 6.28 -7.82 15.93
C PHE A 79 5.20 -7.41 16.94
N SER A 80 5.31 -6.17 17.43
CA SER A 80 4.25 -5.54 18.23
C SER A 80 3.01 -5.28 17.35
N PRO A 81 1.78 -5.43 17.87
CA PRO A 81 0.58 -5.04 17.13
C PRO A 81 0.61 -3.59 16.64
N SER A 82 1.27 -2.69 17.37
CA SER A 82 1.42 -1.27 16.98
C SER A 82 2.38 -1.04 15.81
N SER A 83 3.16 -2.06 15.40
CA SER A 83 4.10 -1.96 14.28
C SER A 83 3.68 -2.77 13.05
N VAL A 84 2.48 -3.35 13.05
CA VAL A 84 1.91 -4.07 11.92
C VAL A 84 0.60 -3.42 11.49
N CYS A 85 0.50 -3.11 10.22
CA CYS A 85 -0.75 -2.66 9.60
C CYS A 85 -1.13 -3.65 8.50
N ILE A 86 -2.37 -4.17 8.55
CA ILE A 86 -2.91 -5.06 7.52
C ILE A 86 -4.18 -4.43 6.94
N VAL A 87 -4.18 -4.20 5.63
CA VAL A 87 -5.31 -3.56 4.94
C VAL A 87 -5.94 -4.50 3.92
N GLY A 88 -7.27 -4.54 3.89
CA GLY A 88 -8.06 -5.17 2.84
C GLY A 88 -8.61 -4.14 1.88
N THR A 89 -8.51 -4.41 0.58
CA THR A 89 -8.86 -3.44 -0.47
C THR A 89 -10.08 -3.92 -1.28
N HIS A 90 -10.10 -3.70 -2.60
CA HIS A 90 -11.29 -3.83 -3.44
C HIS A 90 -12.10 -5.12 -3.21
N THR A 91 -11.47 -6.29 -3.30
CA THR A 91 -12.20 -7.58 -3.23
C THR A 91 -12.87 -7.78 -1.87
N LEU A 92 -12.20 -7.45 -0.77
CA LEU A 92 -12.78 -7.55 0.57
C LEU A 92 -13.84 -6.46 0.83
N ARG A 93 -13.75 -5.29 0.18
CA ARG A 93 -14.84 -4.29 0.18
C ARG A 93 -16.10 -4.81 -0.51
N GLN A 94 -15.96 -5.57 -1.60
CA GLN A 94 -17.09 -6.08 -2.38
C GLN A 94 -17.74 -7.31 -1.75
N ALA A 95 -16.95 -8.18 -1.11
CA ALA A 95 -17.42 -9.45 -0.59
C ALA A 95 -18.41 -9.29 0.58
N LEU A 96 -19.65 -9.75 0.43
CA LEU A 96 -20.68 -9.71 1.46
C LEU A 96 -20.35 -10.64 2.65
N ASN A 97 -19.61 -11.72 2.39
CA ASN A 97 -19.09 -12.63 3.41
C ASN A 97 -17.65 -12.29 3.86
N ALA A 98 -17.14 -11.08 3.59
CA ALA A 98 -15.87 -10.65 4.15
C ALA A 98 -15.78 -10.81 5.69
N PRO A 99 -16.82 -10.52 6.50
CA PRO A 99 -16.76 -10.76 7.95
C PRO A 99 -16.45 -12.21 8.34
N GLU A 100 -16.87 -13.19 7.53
CA GLU A 100 -16.54 -14.60 7.75
C GLU A 100 -15.05 -14.86 7.51
N PHE A 101 -14.52 -14.35 6.39
CA PHE A 101 -13.09 -14.41 6.09
C PHE A 101 -12.25 -13.76 7.19
N LEU A 102 -12.63 -12.57 7.66
CA LEU A 102 -11.93 -11.84 8.73
C LEU A 102 -11.93 -12.62 10.05
N LYS A 103 -13.08 -13.17 10.46
CA LYS A 103 -13.19 -14.00 11.67
C LYS A 103 -12.32 -15.26 11.61
N ARG A 104 -12.12 -15.83 10.43
CA ARG A 104 -11.20 -16.96 10.22
C ARG A 104 -9.75 -16.49 10.25
N ALA A 105 -9.45 -15.34 9.65
CA ALA A 105 -8.12 -14.75 9.60
C ALA A 105 -7.60 -14.39 11.01
N GLU A 106 -8.46 -13.91 11.92
CA GLU A 106 -8.11 -13.64 13.32
C GLU A 106 -7.50 -14.85 14.05
N LYS A 107 -7.82 -16.09 13.63
CA LYS A 107 -7.26 -17.31 14.22
C LYS A 107 -5.86 -17.65 13.69
N VAL A 108 -5.46 -17.01 12.60
CA VAL A 108 -4.27 -17.32 11.83
C VAL A 108 -3.21 -16.22 11.98
N ILE A 109 -3.64 -14.96 11.98
CA ILE A 109 -2.77 -13.81 12.09
C ILE A 109 -3.22 -12.92 13.26
N PRO A 110 -2.37 -12.64 14.27
CA PRO A 110 -2.75 -11.95 15.49
C PRO A 110 -2.81 -10.41 15.32
N TYR A 111 -2.98 -9.92 14.09
CA TYR A 111 -3.00 -8.51 13.76
C TYR A 111 -4.35 -8.17 13.09
N PRO A 112 -4.98 -7.06 13.48
CA PRO A 112 -6.27 -6.68 12.91
C PRO A 112 -6.13 -6.38 11.42
N ILE A 113 -7.13 -6.81 10.66
CA ILE A 113 -7.26 -6.51 9.24
C ILE A 113 -8.31 -5.40 9.10
N GLU A 114 -7.90 -4.27 8.54
CA GLU A 114 -8.79 -3.13 8.29
C GLU A 114 -9.20 -3.08 6.81
N ILE A 115 -10.50 -3.16 6.53
CA ILE A 115 -10.99 -2.93 5.17
C ILE A 115 -11.10 -1.42 4.94
N ILE A 116 -10.22 -0.88 4.09
CA ILE A 116 -10.15 0.56 3.84
C ILE A 116 -11.00 0.94 2.62
N SER A 117 -11.51 2.18 2.61
CA SER A 117 -12.20 2.74 1.44
C SER A 117 -11.24 2.91 0.26
N GLY A 118 -11.75 2.97 -0.97
CA GLY A 118 -10.91 3.25 -2.14
C GLY A 118 -10.24 4.63 -2.06
N ASN A 119 -10.88 5.63 -1.44
CA ASN A 119 -10.28 6.95 -1.23
C ASN A 119 -9.11 6.90 -0.25
N GLU A 120 -9.21 6.07 0.79
CA GLU A 120 -8.13 5.87 1.76
C GLU A 120 -6.97 5.09 1.14
N GLU A 121 -7.27 4.07 0.34
CA GLU A 121 -6.27 3.35 -0.46
C GLU A 121 -5.52 4.34 -1.38
N ALA A 122 -6.26 5.17 -2.11
CA ALA A 122 -5.70 6.20 -2.97
C ALA A 122 -4.81 7.19 -2.18
N ARG A 123 -5.26 7.64 -1.01
CA ARG A 123 -4.49 8.53 -0.11
C ARG A 123 -3.17 7.88 0.32
N LEU A 124 -3.19 6.61 0.74
CA LEU A 124 -2.01 5.86 1.16
C LEU A 124 -1.02 5.63 0.01
N ILE A 125 -1.53 5.31 -1.19
CA ILE A 125 -0.73 5.21 -2.41
C ILE A 125 -0.02 6.54 -2.70
N PHE A 126 -0.75 7.65 -2.68
CA PHE A 126 -0.19 8.98 -2.92
C PHE A 126 0.91 9.32 -1.91
N MET A 127 0.67 9.09 -0.61
CA MET A 127 1.70 9.27 0.42
C MET A 127 2.95 8.42 0.18
N GLY A 128 2.77 7.16 -0.24
CA GLY A 128 3.88 6.28 -0.59
C GLY A 128 4.71 6.81 -1.75
N VAL A 129 4.06 7.32 -2.80
CA VAL A 129 4.74 7.93 -3.95
C VAL A 129 5.48 9.19 -3.54
N GLU A 130 4.88 10.09 -2.77
CA GLU A 130 5.52 11.32 -2.29
C GLU A 130 6.80 11.05 -1.49
N HIS A 131 6.79 10.03 -0.62
CA HIS A 131 7.97 9.65 0.16
C HIS A 131 9.08 8.97 -0.66
N THR A 132 8.77 8.42 -1.83
CA THR A 132 9.73 7.68 -2.66
C THR A 132 10.19 8.45 -3.90
N GLN A 133 9.40 9.42 -4.33
CA GLN A 133 9.64 10.30 -5.48
C GLN A 133 9.42 11.75 -5.03
N PRO A 134 10.43 12.39 -4.40
CA PRO A 134 10.31 13.73 -3.83
C PRO A 134 10.36 14.84 -4.90
N GLU A 135 9.85 14.57 -6.10
CA GLU A 135 9.69 15.57 -7.15
C GLU A 135 8.77 16.69 -6.66
N LYS A 136 9.09 17.94 -7.01
CA LYS A 136 8.31 19.10 -6.59
C LYS A 136 7.13 19.31 -7.52
N GLY A 137 6.05 19.87 -6.99
CA GLY A 137 4.89 20.31 -7.77
C GLY A 137 3.70 19.37 -7.67
N ARG A 138 2.74 19.55 -8.58
CA ARG A 138 1.51 18.77 -8.61
C ARG A 138 1.76 17.43 -9.29
N LYS A 139 1.26 16.36 -8.69
CA LYS A 139 1.38 14.99 -9.20
C LYS A 139 0.01 14.38 -9.43
N LEU A 140 -0.12 13.66 -10.54
CA LEU A 140 -1.16 12.67 -10.75
C LEU A 140 -0.55 11.30 -10.53
N VAL A 141 -1.05 10.58 -9.54
CA VAL A 141 -0.71 9.20 -9.25
C VAL A 141 -1.86 8.33 -9.73
N ILE A 142 -1.55 7.30 -10.51
CA ILE A 142 -2.50 6.31 -11.01
C ILE A 142 -2.01 4.94 -10.54
N ASP A 143 -2.80 4.23 -9.76
CA ASP A 143 -2.55 2.83 -9.41
C ASP A 143 -3.59 1.94 -10.08
N ILE A 144 -3.13 0.98 -10.88
CA ILE A 144 -3.99 0.05 -11.59
C ILE A 144 -3.92 -1.30 -10.86
N GLY A 145 -4.90 -1.55 -10.00
CA GLY A 145 -5.07 -2.80 -9.28
C GLY A 145 -5.86 -3.86 -10.06
N GLY A 146 -6.05 -5.02 -9.43
CA GLY A 146 -6.82 -6.13 -10.03
C GLY A 146 -8.33 -5.91 -10.04
N GLY A 147 -8.86 -5.19 -9.05
CA GLY A 147 -10.31 -4.92 -8.93
C GLY A 147 -10.69 -3.43 -8.98
N SER A 148 -9.74 -2.53 -8.75
CA SER A 148 -9.95 -1.08 -8.84
C SER A 148 -8.76 -0.38 -9.47
N THR A 149 -8.99 0.87 -9.86
CA THR A 149 -7.95 1.79 -10.29
C THR A 149 -8.13 3.10 -9.53
N GLU A 150 -7.10 3.49 -8.78
CA GLU A 150 -7.08 4.70 -7.98
C GLU A 150 -6.39 5.81 -8.76
N LEU A 151 -7.02 6.98 -8.84
CA LEU A 151 -6.45 8.18 -9.44
C LEU A 151 -6.39 9.27 -8.38
N VAL A 152 -5.20 9.79 -8.09
CA VAL A 152 -5.00 10.82 -7.07
C VAL A 152 -4.25 11.98 -7.66
N ILE A 153 -4.80 13.18 -7.50
CA ILE A 153 -4.07 14.42 -7.76
C ILE A 153 -3.73 15.03 -6.41
N GLY A 154 -2.47 15.34 -6.19
CA GLY A 154 -2.01 16.02 -4.98
C GLY A 154 -0.79 16.90 -5.21
N GLU A 155 -0.48 17.71 -4.21
CA GLU A 155 0.70 18.57 -4.18
C GLU A 155 1.20 18.72 -2.74
N GLU A 156 2.49 18.97 -2.59
CA GLU A 156 3.09 19.36 -1.32
C GLU A 156 2.56 20.74 -0.92
N LEU A 157 2.06 20.89 0.32
CA LEU A 157 1.65 22.19 0.83
C LEU A 157 2.89 23.07 1.00
N ARG A 158 2.96 24.17 0.25
CA ARG A 158 3.95 25.21 0.49
C ARG A 158 3.43 26.20 1.52
N ALA A 159 4.33 26.69 2.37
CA ALA A 159 4.03 27.83 3.23
C ALA A 159 3.62 29.03 2.38
N ALA A 160 2.55 29.71 2.78
CA ALA A 160 2.37 31.10 2.38
C ALA A 160 3.55 31.90 2.94
N SER A 161 4.11 32.80 2.14
CA SER A 161 5.31 33.58 2.46
C SER A 161 5.26 34.15 3.88
N GLY A 162 6.15 33.68 4.77
CA GLY A 162 6.35 34.23 6.13
C GLY A 162 6.00 33.31 7.31
N GLY A 163 5.50 32.09 7.10
CA GLY A 163 5.28 31.10 8.16
C GLY A 163 6.16 29.85 8.04
N GLU A 164 6.25 29.06 9.12
CA GLU A 164 6.78 27.68 9.04
C GLU A 164 6.03 26.91 7.95
N PRO A 165 6.73 26.11 7.10
CA PRO A 165 6.06 25.32 6.09
C PRO A 165 5.05 24.38 6.74
N PRO A 166 3.79 24.34 6.27
CA PRO A 166 2.92 23.23 6.62
C PRO A 166 3.60 21.96 6.09
N HIS A 167 4.13 21.14 6.99
CA HIS A 167 4.53 19.78 6.67
C HIS A 167 3.25 18.99 6.39
N GLY A 168 2.77 19.02 5.14
CA GLY A 168 1.52 18.37 4.79
C GLY A 168 1.38 18.12 3.31
N LEU A 169 0.94 16.90 3.00
CA LEU A 169 0.51 16.53 1.65
C LEU A 169 -0.95 16.91 1.50
N ARG A 170 -1.30 17.64 0.43
CA ARG A 170 -2.69 17.92 0.10
C ARG A 170 -3.14 17.06 -1.06
N GLN A 171 -4.00 16.09 -0.76
CA GLN A 171 -4.82 15.44 -1.77
C GLN A 171 -5.88 16.43 -2.27
N LEU A 172 -5.81 16.76 -3.55
CA LEU A 172 -6.77 17.66 -4.22
C LEU A 172 -8.02 16.91 -4.64
N ARG A 173 -7.85 15.69 -5.14
CA ARG A 173 -8.93 14.81 -5.60
C ARG A 173 -8.47 13.36 -5.60
N ALA A 174 -9.36 12.46 -5.22
CA ALA A 174 -9.25 11.05 -5.59
C ALA A 174 -10.50 10.60 -6.32
N ASP A 175 -10.29 9.80 -7.36
CA ASP A 175 -11.34 9.02 -8.02
C ASP A 175 -10.94 7.55 -7.94
N VAL A 176 -11.93 6.68 -7.72
CA VAL A 176 -11.74 5.22 -7.68
C VAL A 176 -12.61 4.63 -8.77
N LEU A 177 -11.97 4.04 -9.77
CA LEU A 177 -12.65 3.43 -10.91
C LEU A 177 -12.72 1.91 -10.72
N PRO A 178 -13.81 1.25 -11.15
CA PRO A 178 -13.86 -0.21 -11.18
C PRO A 178 -12.82 -0.75 -12.18
N GLY A 179 -12.07 -1.78 -11.77
CA GLY A 179 -11.18 -2.50 -12.68
C GLY A 179 -12.01 -3.22 -13.73
N ARG A 180 -11.81 -2.90 -15.01
CA ARG A 180 -12.36 -3.71 -16.10
C ARG A 180 -11.31 -4.72 -16.54
N ASN A 181 -11.75 -5.91 -16.95
CA ASN A 181 -10.94 -6.85 -17.73
C ASN A 181 -10.61 -6.21 -19.09
N HIS A 182 -9.64 -5.30 -19.12
CA HIS A 182 -9.10 -4.76 -20.36
C HIS A 182 -8.10 -5.79 -20.93
N HIS A 183 -8.45 -6.37 -22.07
CA HIS A 183 -7.52 -7.17 -22.86
C HIS A 183 -6.27 -6.29 -23.16
N PRO A 184 -5.02 -6.80 -23.07
CA PRO A 184 -3.79 -6.00 -23.13
C PRO A 184 -3.48 -5.25 -24.45
N ARG A 185 -4.47 -5.00 -25.31
CA ARG A 185 -4.31 -4.34 -26.62
C ARG A 185 -4.65 -2.84 -26.66
N GLU A 186 -5.04 -2.21 -25.55
CA GLU A 186 -5.58 -0.83 -25.57
C GLU A 186 -4.77 0.23 -24.79
N PHE A 187 -3.52 -0.03 -24.40
CA PHE A 187 -2.64 1.03 -23.87
C PHE A 187 -1.48 1.34 -24.82
N PRO A 188 -1.35 2.58 -25.34
CA PRO A 188 -0.12 2.99 -25.99
C PRO A 188 0.97 3.12 -24.92
N ALA A 189 1.96 2.22 -25.00
CA ALA A 189 3.13 2.24 -24.15
C ALA A 189 3.92 3.55 -24.33
N ARG A 190 4.01 4.34 -23.25
CA ARG A 190 5.15 5.22 -22.91
C ARG A 190 4.89 5.91 -21.56
N ALA A 191 5.17 5.21 -20.48
CA ALA A 191 5.57 5.84 -19.22
C ALA A 191 7.09 5.69 -19.13
N HIS A 192 7.82 6.80 -19.18
CA HIS A 192 9.26 6.79 -18.93
C HIS A 192 9.47 6.53 -17.44
N GLY A 193 10.01 5.35 -17.11
CA GLY A 193 10.38 5.01 -15.74
C GLY A 193 11.49 5.93 -15.24
N CYS A 194 11.24 6.65 -14.16
CA CYS A 194 12.25 7.41 -13.44
C CYS A 194 12.63 6.63 -12.17
N GLY A 195 13.91 6.28 -12.05
CA GLY A 195 14.44 5.35 -11.06
C GLY A 195 14.37 5.86 -9.61
N THR A 196 14.38 4.91 -8.68
CA THR A 196 14.32 5.14 -7.24
C THR A 196 15.65 5.61 -6.67
N LYS A 197 15.66 6.80 -6.05
CA LYS A 197 16.68 7.22 -5.06
C LYS A 197 15.96 7.82 -3.86
N THR A 198 16.01 7.14 -2.72
CA THR A 198 15.28 7.48 -1.50
C THR A 198 16.06 8.45 -0.61
N GLY A 199 15.38 9.45 -0.06
CA GLY A 199 15.93 10.38 0.92
C GLY A 199 14.84 11.16 1.68
N LYS A 200 14.74 10.83 2.98
CA LYS A 200 14.19 11.56 4.15
C LYS A 200 12.67 11.58 4.48
N SER A 201 12.45 11.05 5.70
CA SER A 201 11.57 11.42 6.82
C SER A 201 10.05 11.54 6.64
N GLY A 202 9.37 10.51 7.13
CA GLY A 202 7.96 10.46 7.54
C GLY A 202 7.68 9.04 8.07
N LEU A 203 7.08 8.90 9.26
CA LEU A 203 6.71 7.60 9.84
C LEU A 203 5.55 6.99 9.05
N ALA A 204 5.86 6.34 7.93
CA ALA A 204 4.97 5.48 7.18
C ALA A 204 5.83 4.46 6.42
N VAL A 205 5.51 3.16 6.52
CA VAL A 205 6.08 2.18 5.59
C VAL A 205 5.58 2.56 4.20
N PRO A 206 6.45 2.83 3.21
CA PRO A 206 6.01 3.31 1.92
C PRO A 206 5.12 2.25 1.25
N TYR A 207 3.84 2.56 1.11
CA TYR A 207 2.85 1.72 0.44
C TYR A 207 3.21 1.49 -1.04
N SER A 208 3.97 2.42 -1.65
CA SER A 208 4.56 2.30 -3.00
C SER A 208 5.61 1.19 -3.15
N GLY A 209 6.06 0.56 -2.04
CA GLY A 209 7.03 -0.54 -2.05
C GLY A 209 6.42 -1.92 -2.33
N LEU A 210 5.09 -2.01 -2.37
CA LEU A 210 4.35 -3.15 -2.89
C LEU A 210 4.37 -3.08 -4.41
N GLU A 211 4.69 -4.17 -5.10
CA GLU A 211 4.76 -4.25 -6.57
C GLU A 211 3.38 -4.07 -7.26
N ARG A 212 2.71 -2.96 -7.01
CA ARG A 212 1.56 -2.46 -7.75
C ARG A 212 2.06 -1.42 -8.76
N GLY A 213 1.46 -1.41 -9.95
CA GLY A 213 1.87 -0.53 -11.05
C GLY A 213 1.41 0.91 -10.83
N ALA A 214 1.95 1.58 -9.82
CA ALA A 214 1.68 2.99 -9.59
C ALA A 214 2.52 3.87 -10.54
N GLY A 215 1.86 4.54 -11.48
CA GLY A 215 2.46 5.55 -12.35
C GLY A 215 2.30 6.94 -11.76
N CYS A 216 3.35 7.76 -11.80
CA CYS A 216 3.29 9.17 -11.39
C CYS A 216 3.60 10.07 -12.59
N LEU A 217 2.76 11.10 -12.79
CA LEU A 217 2.97 12.15 -13.77
C LEU A 217 3.08 13.49 -13.03
N GLY A 218 4.25 14.12 -13.12
CA GLY A 218 4.48 15.48 -12.63
C GLY A 218 3.96 16.52 -13.62
N PHE A 219 3.24 17.52 -13.11
CA PHE A 219 2.87 18.71 -13.89
C PHE A 219 3.77 19.87 -13.49
N ASP A 220 4.57 20.35 -14.43
CA ASP A 220 5.36 21.56 -14.23
C ASP A 220 4.42 22.78 -14.29
N GLN A 221 4.38 23.58 -13.22
CA GLN A 221 3.61 24.84 -13.20
C GLN A 221 4.39 25.92 -13.96
N GLY A 222 4.58 25.73 -15.27
CA GLY A 222 5.54 26.49 -16.07
C GLY A 222 5.16 26.71 -17.54
N ARG A 223 4.03 27.39 -17.79
CA ARG A 223 3.78 28.48 -18.78
C ARG A 223 2.29 28.51 -19.14
N THR A 224 1.76 29.74 -19.06
CA THR A 224 0.46 30.27 -19.50
C THR A 224 -0.35 29.42 -20.46
#